data_AF-A0A0S7WNF0-F1
#
_entry.id   AF-A0A0S7WNF0-F1
#
_cell.length_a   1.000
_cell.length_b   1.000
_cell.length_c   1.000
_cell.angle_alpha   90.00
_cell.angle_beta   90.00
_cell.angle_gamma   90.00
#
_symmetry.space_group_name_H-M   'P 1'
#
loop_
_entity.id
_entity.type
_entity.pdbx_description
1 polymer ?
#
loop_
_entity_poly.entity_id
_entity_poly.type
_entity_poly.pdbx_seq_one_letter_code
_entity_poly.pdbx_strand_id
1 'polypeptide(L)'
;MKNAGGTGEWDPDNALVEAFSLVGEPQWKQLPELVAKLGERSQHLRIDAVQIKEVCIELGLGDRVDSLIAELKGSGVMSPKLGSLAEVTRAGFPMYELNPSIYIRKEKLWV
;
A
#
# COMPACT_ATOMS: atom_id res chain seq x y z
N MET A 1 6.88 -7.82 -12.68
CA MET A 1 5.76 -8.44 -13.46
C MET A 1 6.13 -9.69 -14.27
N LYS A 2 7.40 -10.13 -14.31
CA LYS A 2 7.80 -11.27 -15.18
C LYS A 2 7.26 -12.62 -14.68
N ASN A 3 7.10 -12.82 -13.37
CA ASN A 3 6.62 -14.09 -12.81
C ASN A 3 5.18 -14.41 -13.20
N ALA A 4 4.23 -13.50 -13.01
CA ALA A 4 2.82 -13.76 -13.34
C ALA A 4 2.62 -14.05 -14.83
N GLY A 5 3.33 -13.34 -15.71
CA GLY A 5 3.26 -13.58 -17.16
C GLY A 5 3.83 -14.94 -17.60
N GLY A 6 4.75 -15.54 -16.83
CA GLY A 6 5.35 -16.84 -17.14
C GLY A 6 4.71 -18.03 -16.42
N THR A 7 4.14 -17.81 -15.24
CA THR A 7 3.63 -18.88 -14.35
C THR A 7 2.12 -18.84 -14.16
N GLY A 8 1.47 -17.72 -14.45
CA GLY A 8 0.09 -17.45 -14.06
C GLY A 8 -0.10 -17.19 -12.56
N GLU A 9 0.97 -17.25 -11.75
CA GLU A 9 0.92 -17.03 -10.31
C GLU A 9 1.14 -15.56 -9.96
N TRP A 10 0.20 -15.01 -9.18
CA TRP A 10 0.33 -13.67 -8.64
C TRP A 10 1.04 -13.70 -7.28
N ASP A 11 2.25 -13.14 -7.26
CA ASP A 11 3.07 -12.98 -6.05
C ASP A 11 3.18 -11.49 -5.70
N PRO A 12 2.29 -10.96 -4.84
CA PRO A 12 2.27 -9.55 -4.49
C PRO A 12 3.52 -9.09 -3.75
N ASP A 13 4.13 -9.95 -2.92
CA ASP A 13 5.32 -9.60 -2.13
C ASP A 13 6.51 -9.33 -3.07
N ASN A 14 6.74 -10.24 -4.02
CA ASN A 14 7.79 -10.03 -5.02
C ASN A 14 7.47 -8.86 -5.97
N ALA A 15 6.20 -8.68 -6.34
CA ALA A 15 5.78 -7.57 -7.19
C ALA A 15 6.04 -6.20 -6.54
N LEU A 16 5.82 -6.07 -5.23
CA LEU A 16 6.12 -4.85 -4.47
C LEU A 16 7.62 -4.56 -4.44
N VAL A 17 8.44 -5.57 -4.13
CA VAL A 17 9.91 -5.43 -4.10
C VAL A 17 10.44 -4.99 -5.47
N GLU A 18 10.00 -5.65 -6.55
CA GLU A 18 10.36 -5.27 -7.92
C GLU A 18 9.92 -3.83 -8.23
N ALA A 19 8.68 -3.46 -7.90
CA ALA A 19 8.15 -2.14 -8.17
C ALA A 19 8.98 -1.05 -7.47
N PHE A 20 9.22 -1.18 -6.16
CA PHE A 20 9.98 -0.19 -5.40
C PHE A 20 11.45 -0.13 -5.82
N SER A 21 12.07 -1.27 -6.16
CA SER A 21 13.43 -1.27 -6.69
C SER A 21 13.54 -0.55 -8.04
N LEU A 22 12.53 -0.66 -8.91
CA LEU A 22 12.56 -0.03 -10.24
C LEU A 22 12.44 1.50 -10.19
N VAL A 23 11.71 2.04 -9.21
CA VAL A 23 11.62 3.49 -8.99
C VAL A 23 12.84 4.07 -8.27
N GLY A 24 13.83 3.24 -7.90
CA GLY A 24 15.07 3.69 -7.26
C GLY A 24 14.90 4.12 -5.81
N GLU A 25 13.88 3.60 -5.14
CA GLU A 25 13.53 4.00 -3.77
C GLU A 25 14.59 3.57 -2.76
N PRO A 26 15.32 4.49 -2.08
CA PRO A 26 16.44 4.13 -1.20
C PRO A 26 16.08 3.19 -0.06
N GLN A 27 14.83 3.19 0.41
CA GLN A 27 14.35 2.33 1.49
C GLN A 27 13.43 1.21 0.99
N TRP A 28 13.55 0.80 -0.27
CA TRP A 28 12.71 -0.23 -0.92
C TRP A 28 12.55 -1.52 -0.11
N LYS A 29 13.52 -1.89 0.75
CA LYS A 29 13.45 -3.06 1.63
C LYS A 29 12.45 -2.93 2.78
N GLN A 30 12.15 -1.72 3.21
CA GLN A 30 11.21 -1.43 4.31
C GLN A 30 9.78 -1.27 3.80
N LEU A 31 9.61 -1.04 2.49
CA LEU A 31 8.30 -0.78 1.91
C LEU A 31 7.35 -1.98 1.89
N PRO A 32 7.78 -3.24 1.70
CA PRO A 32 6.90 -4.38 1.90
C PRO A 32 6.30 -4.43 3.31
N GLU A 33 7.09 -4.12 4.34
CA GLU A 33 6.60 -4.06 5.72
C GLU A 33 5.62 -2.90 5.94
N LEU A 34 5.90 -1.73 5.34
CA LEU A 34 4.97 -0.61 5.32
C LEU A 34 3.63 -1.04 4.71
N VAL A 35 3.63 -1.62 3.51
CA VAL A 35 2.40 -2.06 2.82
C VAL A 35 1.63 -3.08 3.66
N ALA A 36 2.32 -4.05 4.27
CA ALA A 36 1.69 -5.03 5.16
C ALA A 36 0.98 -4.35 6.35
N LYS A 37 1.66 -3.43 7.05
CA LYS A 37 1.08 -2.69 8.19
C LYS A 37 -0.09 -1.79 7.79
N LEU A 38 -0.05 -1.17 6.60
CA LEU A 38 -1.19 -0.41 6.08
C LEU A 38 -2.41 -1.33 5.89
N GLY A 39 -2.21 -2.55 5.39
CA GLY A 39 -3.26 -3.57 5.29
C GLY A 39 -3.87 -3.91 6.64
N GLU A 40 -3.05 -4.16 7.65
CA GLU A 40 -3.47 -4.48 9.03
C GLU A 40 -4.25 -3.33 9.69
N ARG A 41 -3.84 -2.08 9.45
CA ARG A 41 -4.45 -0.87 10.02
C ARG A 41 -5.74 -0.47 9.29
N SER A 42 -5.88 -0.85 8.03
CA SER A 42 -7.02 -0.48 7.20
C SER A 42 -8.32 -1.11 7.67
N GLN A 43 -9.43 -0.40 7.45
CA GLN A 43 -10.77 -0.95 7.62
C GLN A 43 -11.46 -1.06 6.28
N HIS A 44 -11.86 -2.26 5.89
CA HIS A 44 -12.44 -2.52 4.56
C HIS A 44 -11.56 -2.00 3.41
N LEU A 45 -10.22 -2.19 3.52
CA LEU A 45 -9.23 -1.67 2.58
C LEU A 45 -9.24 -0.15 2.43
N ARG A 46 -9.71 0.59 3.45
CA ARG A 46 -9.67 2.04 3.51
C ARG A 46 -8.74 2.48 4.63
N ILE A 47 -7.99 3.53 4.34
CA ILE A 47 -7.04 4.12 5.28
C ILE A 47 -6.98 5.64 5.08
N ASP A 48 -6.82 6.39 6.15
CA ASP A 48 -6.67 7.85 6.10
C ASP A 48 -5.20 8.29 6.19
N ALA A 49 -4.92 9.54 5.86
CA ALA A 49 -3.58 10.11 5.90
C ALA A 49 -2.94 10.13 7.30
N VAL A 50 -3.75 10.19 8.37
CA VAL A 50 -3.26 10.18 9.75
C VAL A 50 -2.77 8.78 10.10
N GLN A 51 -3.54 7.75 9.76
CA GLN A 51 -3.16 6.35 9.94
C GLN A 51 -1.92 5.99 9.14
N ILE A 52 -1.79 6.46 7.89
CA ILE A 52 -0.56 6.26 7.10
C ILE A 52 0.63 6.91 7.80
N LYS A 53 0.48 8.14 8.29
CA LYS A 53 1.53 8.85 9.02
C LYS A 53 1.95 8.11 10.30
N GLU A 54 1.01 7.59 11.07
CA GLU A 54 1.28 6.78 12.26
C GLU A 54 2.16 5.56 11.91
N VAL A 55 1.77 4.80 10.89
CA VAL A 55 2.54 3.63 10.46
C VAL A 55 3.94 4.02 9.97
N CYS A 56 4.08 5.12 9.22
CA CYS A 56 5.39 5.62 8.81
C CYS A 56 6.25 6.00 10.03
N ILE A 57 5.69 6.63 11.06
CA ILE A 57 6.43 6.97 12.28
C ILE A 57 6.87 5.70 13.02
N GLU A 58 5.99 4.70 13.15
CA GLU A 58 6.31 3.41 13.78
C GLU A 58 7.48 2.69 13.10
N LEU A 59 7.64 2.87 11.79
CA LEU A 59 8.72 2.29 11.00
C LEU A 59 9.97 3.19 10.86
N GLY A 60 9.99 4.37 11.49
CA GLY A 60 11.10 5.31 11.37
C GLY A 60 11.18 6.03 10.01
N LEU A 61 10.06 6.14 9.30
CA LEU A 61 9.87 6.77 7.98
C LEU A 61 9.11 8.11 8.05
N GLY A 62 8.94 8.66 9.25
CA GLY A 62 8.03 9.78 9.53
C GLY A 62 8.38 11.10 8.85
N ASP A 63 9.61 11.30 8.41
CA ASP A 63 10.09 12.48 7.67
C ASP A 63 9.74 12.45 6.17
N ARG A 64 9.34 11.29 5.65
CA ARG A 64 9.08 11.06 4.23
C ARG A 64 7.63 10.77 3.88
N VAL A 65 6.70 11.01 4.80
CA VAL A 65 5.28 10.62 4.68
C VAL A 65 4.67 11.04 3.34
N ASP A 66 4.84 12.31 2.94
CA ASP A 66 4.25 12.82 1.69
C ASP A 66 4.87 12.16 0.44
N SER A 67 6.18 11.94 0.45
CA SER A 67 6.90 11.23 -0.63
C SER A 67 6.43 9.78 -0.74
N LEU A 68 6.33 9.07 0.39
CA LEU A 68 5.87 7.69 0.44
C LEU A 68 4.41 7.57 -0.01
N ILE A 69 3.54 8.52 0.34
CA ILE A 69 2.17 8.57 -0.17
C ILE A 69 2.18 8.71 -1.71
N ALA A 70 3.05 9.55 -2.26
CA ALA A 70 3.18 9.69 -3.71
C ALA A 70 3.67 8.39 -4.38
N GLU A 71 4.69 7.75 -3.81
CA GLU A 71 5.27 6.50 -4.30
C GLU A 71 4.27 5.35 -4.25
N LEU A 72 3.55 5.18 -3.12
CA LEU A 72 2.50 4.16 -2.95
C LEU A 72 1.36 4.31 -3.96
N LYS A 73 1.00 5.56 -4.31
CA LYS A 73 0.05 5.81 -5.41
C LYS A 73 0.66 5.46 -6.76
N GLY A 74 1.90 5.89 -7.01
CA GLY A 74 2.60 5.68 -8.27
C GLY A 74 2.86 4.20 -8.58
N SER A 75 3.07 3.38 -7.54
CA SER A 75 3.25 1.93 -7.66
C SER A 75 1.94 1.13 -7.70
N GLY A 76 0.79 1.80 -7.55
CA GLY A 76 -0.53 1.15 -7.56
C GLY A 76 -0.87 0.40 -6.27
N VAL A 77 -0.20 0.71 -5.15
CA VAL A 77 -0.53 0.14 -3.84
C VAL A 77 -1.86 0.66 -3.32
N MET A 78 -2.15 1.92 -3.60
CA MET A 78 -3.39 2.58 -3.18
C MET A 78 -3.80 3.67 -4.18
N SER A 79 -5.06 4.08 -4.09
CA SER A 79 -5.62 5.20 -4.84
C SER A 79 -6.32 6.18 -3.90
N PRO A 80 -6.43 7.47 -4.25
CA PRO A 80 -7.29 8.40 -3.53
C PRO A 80 -8.74 7.93 -3.59
N LYS A 81 -9.46 8.00 -2.46
CA LYS A 81 -10.90 7.71 -2.43
C LYS A 81 -11.66 8.90 -3.03
N LEU A 82 -12.26 8.70 -4.21
CA LEU A 82 -13.00 9.74 -4.93
C LEU A 82 -14.53 9.68 -4.74
N GLY A 83 -15.04 8.62 -4.09
CA GLY A 83 -16.47 8.27 -4.05
C GLY A 83 -17.39 9.22 -3.28
N SER A 84 -16.86 10.19 -2.54
CA SER A 84 -17.67 11.26 -1.93
C SER A 84 -16.76 12.35 -1.37
N LEU A 85 -16.70 13.50 -2.06
CA LEU A 85 -16.04 14.70 -1.52
C LEU A 85 -16.58 15.04 -0.12
N ALA A 86 -17.86 14.75 0.15
CA ALA A 86 -18.49 14.97 1.44
C ALA A 86 -17.97 14.05 2.56
N GLU A 87 -17.57 12.81 2.25
CA GLU A 87 -16.91 11.93 3.21
C GLU A 87 -15.50 12.41 3.53
N VAL A 88 -14.72 12.79 2.51
CA VAL A 88 -13.36 13.33 2.69
C VAL A 88 -13.39 14.63 3.50
N THR A 89 -14.30 15.55 3.16
CA THR A 89 -14.50 16.80 3.91
C THR A 89 -14.92 16.54 5.36
N ARG A 90 -15.75 15.52 5.62
CA ARG A 90 -16.16 15.16 6.99
C ARG A 90 -15.04 14.53 7.80
N ALA A 91 -14.21 13.71 7.17
CA ALA A 91 -13.04 13.11 7.81
C ALA A 91 -12.00 14.18 8.19
N GLY A 92 -11.91 15.27 7.41
CA GLY A 92 -10.94 16.35 7.63
C GLY A 92 -9.52 16.03 7.14
N PHE A 93 -9.31 14.83 6.58
CA PHE A 93 -8.03 14.33 6.09
C PHE A 93 -8.22 13.58 4.77
N PRO A 94 -7.18 13.50 3.91
CA PRO A 94 -7.23 12.67 2.71
C PRO A 94 -7.50 11.18 3.04
N MET A 95 -8.35 10.56 2.24
CA MET A 95 -8.72 9.14 2.35
C MET A 95 -8.19 8.37 1.15
N TYR A 96 -7.79 7.12 1.38
CA TYR A 96 -7.25 6.23 0.37
C TYR A 96 -7.92 4.86 0.40
N GLU A 97 -7.95 4.21 -0.76
CA GLU A 97 -8.38 2.83 -0.94
C GLU A 97 -7.17 1.98 -1.32
N LEU A 98 -6.94 0.91 -0.57
CA LEU A 98 -5.86 -0.03 -0.78
C LEU A 98 -6.22 -0.96 -1.94
N ASN A 99 -5.24 -1.27 -2.79
CA ASN A 99 -5.44 -2.15 -3.94
C ASN A 99 -5.69 -3.59 -3.47
N PRO A 100 -6.91 -4.15 -3.66
CA PRO A 100 -7.25 -5.47 -3.15
C PRO A 100 -6.37 -6.59 -3.72
N SER A 101 -5.81 -6.41 -4.92
CA SER A 101 -4.92 -7.41 -5.53
C SER A 101 -3.65 -7.64 -4.72
N ILE A 102 -3.23 -6.68 -3.90
CA ILE A 102 -2.05 -6.82 -3.02
C ILE A 102 -2.41 -7.56 -1.74
N TYR A 103 -3.64 -7.38 -1.26
CA TYR A 103 -4.13 -7.94 0.01
C TYR A 103 -4.99 -9.19 -0.21
N ILE A 104 -4.84 -9.87 -1.36
CA ILE A 104 -5.47 -11.16 -1.60
C ILE A 104 -4.94 -12.13 -0.54
N ARG A 105 -5.83 -12.64 0.30
CA ARG A 105 -5.47 -13.70 1.24
C ARG A 105 -5.02 -14.91 0.42
N LYS A 106 -3.81 -15.42 0.66
CA LYS A 106 -3.51 -16.81 0.34
C LYS A 106 -4.47 -17.64 1.19
N GLU A 107 -5.59 -18.05 0.62
CA GLU A 107 -6.39 -19.11 1.21
C GLU A 107 -5.44 -20.27 1.41
N LYS A 108 -5.22 -20.67 2.67
CA LYS A 108 -4.66 -21.98 2.96
C LYS A 108 -5.67 -22.96 2.36
N LEU A 109 -5.36 -23.47 1.18
CA LEU A 109 -5.95 -24.71 0.67
C LEU A 109 -5.58 -25.78 1.71
N TRP A 110 -6.52 -26.06 2.59
CA TRP A 110 -6.47 -27.25 3.43
C TRP A 110 -6.64 -28.43 2.49
N VAL A 111 -5.55 -29.17 2.29
CA VAL A 111 -5.55 -30.51 1.66
C VAL A 111 -6.04 -31.52 2.68
#